data_AF-A0AAV0X5C9-F1
#
_entry.id   AF-A0AAV0X5C9-F1
#
_cell.length_a   1.000
_cell.length_b   1.000
_cell.length_c   1.000
_cell.angle_alpha   90.00
_cell.angle_beta   90.00
_cell.angle_gamma   90.00
#
_symmetry.space_group_name_H-M   'P 1'
#
loop_
_entity.id
_entity.type
_entity.pdbx_description
1 polymer ?
#
loop_
_entity_poly.entity_id
_entity_poly.type
_entity_poly.pdbx_seq_one_letter_code
_entity_poly.pdbx_strand_id
1 'polypeptide(L)'
;MRLAVRVTQRTYFPELLKQLAKPNHLVTPSTMAQLAPFMDHAGLIRVGGRLQRSMLSDDAKHPYLLPKESHVTSLLITAFHRRLLHAGPKLIIAMLRQEFWIVSCREAVRRVIFKCVTCTRHKALHPTPRMGILPEARVHSVRAFSSVGTDYGGPYLIKECKRRNTKTTKVYIALFVCMATKAIHLEIVSDLTADAFLAALDRFVARRGVPAHVYSDCGTNYVGAARQLKQIFRDKNVQAQVSAHVVCDWHFNPPATPHFGGLWEAGIKSVKFHLKRVIGTQVLTYEEFETLCVRIEGILNSRPLTPASMDPHDHTALTPGHFLIGQPIMEVPEVNLTEVPMNRLTRWQLLRQMHQSFWKRWSREYLNTLQGRQKWTTIQDNLKVGDLVIVDAPNQPPSVWRMGRITAVHPGPDQIVRVITIITQDGEMKRPVVKVVKLPTDK
;
A
#
# COMPACT_ATOMS: atom_id res chain seq x y z
N MET A 1 18.94 43.67 -3.57
CA MET A 1 18.83 42.72 -4.71
C MET A 1 19.92 42.91 -5.77
N ARG A 2 20.00 44.07 -6.43
CA ARG A 2 20.99 44.33 -7.52
C ARG A 2 22.46 44.09 -7.15
N LEU A 3 22.87 44.46 -5.92
CA LEU A 3 24.22 44.18 -5.42
C LEU A 3 24.53 42.68 -5.35
N ALA A 4 23.59 41.87 -4.85
CA ALA A 4 23.75 40.41 -4.76
C ALA A 4 23.83 39.77 -6.16
N VAL A 5 23.05 40.26 -7.12
CA VAL A 5 23.13 39.84 -8.53
C VAL A 5 24.50 40.19 -9.11
N ARG A 6 24.99 41.42 -8.88
CA ARG A 6 26.31 41.87 -9.36
C ARG A 6 27.44 40.97 -8.86
N VAL A 7 27.46 40.71 -7.55
CA VAL A 7 28.47 39.85 -6.92
C VAL A 7 28.37 38.44 -7.51
N THR A 8 27.16 37.89 -7.61
CA THR A 8 26.94 36.55 -8.17
C THR A 8 27.41 36.45 -9.62
N GLN A 9 27.11 37.45 -10.46
CA GLN A 9 27.54 37.45 -11.86
C GLN A 9 29.06 37.57 -11.99
N ARG A 10 29.72 38.36 -11.15
CA ARG A 10 31.19 38.45 -11.12
C ARG A 10 31.84 37.13 -10.73
N THR A 11 31.26 36.41 -9.78
CA THR A 11 31.78 35.12 -9.32
C THR A 11 31.58 34.00 -10.34
N TYR A 12 30.39 33.90 -10.94
CA TYR A 12 30.01 32.74 -11.76
C TYR A 12 30.12 32.98 -13.27
N PHE A 13 30.15 34.24 -13.71
CA PHE A 13 30.28 34.61 -15.13
C PHE A 13 31.49 35.55 -15.40
N PRO A 14 32.68 35.30 -14.82
CA PRO A 14 33.82 36.19 -15.01
C PRO A 14 34.28 36.27 -16.47
N GLU A 15 34.24 35.15 -17.18
CA GLU A 15 34.63 35.10 -18.60
C GLU A 15 33.63 35.80 -19.50
N LEU A 16 32.33 35.63 -19.23
CA LEU A 16 31.27 36.33 -19.97
C LEU A 16 31.38 37.85 -19.77
N LEU A 17 31.70 38.32 -18.56
CA LEU A 17 31.94 39.75 -18.31
C LEU A 17 33.12 40.28 -19.14
N LYS A 18 34.22 39.52 -19.23
CA LYS A 18 35.38 39.90 -20.07
C LYS A 18 35.02 39.95 -21.55
N GLN A 19 34.21 39.00 -22.03
CA GLN A 19 33.74 38.97 -23.41
C GLN A 19 32.86 40.19 -23.71
N LEU A 20 31.85 40.46 -22.87
CA LEU A 20 30.93 41.58 -23.06
C LEU A 20 31.58 42.97 -22.96
N ALA A 21 32.75 43.07 -22.33
CA ALA A 21 33.51 44.32 -22.25
C ALA A 21 34.23 44.69 -23.56
N LYS A 22 34.40 43.75 -24.50
CA LYS A 22 35.08 43.99 -25.78
C LYS A 22 34.07 44.43 -26.87
N PRO A 23 34.39 45.41 -27.72
CA PRO A 23 33.59 45.72 -28.92
C PRO A 23 33.65 44.54 -29.90
N ASN A 24 32.53 44.19 -30.56
CA ASN A 24 32.38 43.04 -31.47
C ASN A 24 32.75 41.66 -30.86
N HIS A 25 32.32 41.41 -29.63
CA HIS A 25 32.58 40.14 -28.96
C HIS A 25 31.74 38.97 -29.50
N LEU A 26 32.36 37.79 -29.56
CA LEU A 26 31.68 36.52 -29.78
C LEU A 26 31.49 35.82 -28.44
N VAL A 27 30.24 35.65 -28.02
CA VAL A 27 29.92 34.95 -26.77
C VAL A 27 30.10 33.44 -26.97
N THR A 28 30.90 32.82 -26.10
CA THR A 28 31.05 31.36 -26.06
C THR A 28 30.81 30.87 -24.63
N PRO A 29 30.13 29.71 -24.43
CA PRO A 29 29.65 28.73 -25.40
C PRO A 29 28.33 29.12 -26.10
N SER A 30 27.95 28.38 -27.15
CA SER A 30 26.75 28.66 -27.99
C SER A 30 25.44 28.70 -27.20
N THR A 31 25.33 27.96 -26.10
CA THR A 31 24.18 27.98 -25.18
C THR A 31 23.99 29.33 -24.49
N MET A 32 25.06 30.06 -24.24
CA MET A 32 25.02 31.44 -23.72
C MET A 32 24.82 32.44 -24.85
N ALA A 33 25.43 32.22 -26.02
CA ALA A 33 25.24 33.07 -27.19
C ALA A 33 23.77 33.15 -27.65
N GLN A 34 23.02 32.05 -27.54
CA GLN A 34 21.57 32.01 -27.85
C GLN A 34 20.72 32.96 -27.00
N LEU A 35 21.22 33.35 -25.82
CA LEU A 35 20.55 34.30 -24.94
C LEU A 35 20.89 35.76 -25.29
N ALA A 36 21.77 35.99 -26.27
CA ALA A 36 22.40 37.25 -26.65
C ALA A 36 22.62 38.20 -25.45
N PRO A 37 23.41 37.77 -24.44
CA PRO A 37 23.57 38.52 -23.22
C PRO A 37 24.20 39.88 -23.49
N PHE A 38 23.82 40.90 -22.71
CA PHE A 38 24.40 42.24 -22.78
C PHE A 38 24.56 42.82 -21.38
N MET A 39 25.41 43.84 -21.24
CA MET A 39 25.54 44.58 -19.99
C MET A 39 24.60 45.78 -19.99
N ASP A 40 23.84 45.94 -18.90
CA ASP A 40 23.02 47.14 -18.68
C ASP A 40 23.85 48.35 -18.19
N HIS A 41 23.21 49.51 -18.09
CA HIS A 41 23.81 50.75 -17.59
C HIS A 41 24.33 50.64 -16.14
N ALA A 42 23.90 49.63 -15.38
CA ALA A 42 24.35 49.35 -14.02
C ALA A 42 25.47 48.29 -13.96
N GLY A 43 25.98 47.85 -15.10
CA GLY A 43 27.03 46.84 -15.23
C GLY A 43 26.57 45.43 -14.84
N LEU A 44 25.28 45.12 -14.99
CA LEU A 44 24.70 43.80 -14.75
C LEU A 44 24.46 43.09 -16.08
N ILE A 45 24.67 41.78 -16.11
CA ILE A 45 24.39 40.95 -17.28
C ILE A 45 22.88 40.69 -17.35
N ARG A 46 22.27 41.05 -18.49
CA ARG A 46 20.88 40.77 -18.83
C ARG A 46 20.79 39.95 -20.12
N VAL A 47 19.66 39.28 -20.31
CA VAL A 47 19.38 38.47 -21.51
C VAL A 47 18.83 39.35 -22.64
N GLY A 48 19.46 39.29 -23.81
CA GLY A 48 19.00 39.93 -25.04
C GLY A 48 18.10 39.00 -25.84
N GLY A 49 16.85 38.88 -25.43
CA GLY A 49 15.86 38.05 -26.13
C GLY A 49 15.23 38.73 -27.35
N ARG A 50 14.44 37.96 -28.11
CA ARG A 50 13.63 38.45 -29.25
C ARG A 50 12.37 39.23 -28.85
N LEU A 51 12.18 39.50 -27.55
CA LEU A 51 10.96 40.07 -26.98
C LEU A 51 11.01 41.60 -26.81
N GLN A 52 12.00 42.28 -27.39
CA GLN A 52 12.19 43.73 -27.25
C GLN A 52 10.96 44.56 -27.65
N ARG A 53 10.22 44.13 -28.68
CA ARG A 53 9.00 44.82 -29.16
C ARG A 53 7.70 44.40 -28.45
N SER A 54 7.79 43.59 -27.40
CA SER A 54 6.60 43.16 -26.65
C SER A 54 6.08 44.27 -25.71
N MET A 55 4.83 44.15 -25.25
CA MET A 55 4.25 45.02 -24.20
C MET A 55 4.68 44.60 -22.78
N LEU A 56 5.67 43.73 -22.64
CA LEU A 56 6.17 43.29 -21.32
C LEU A 56 6.97 44.41 -20.64
N SER A 57 7.12 44.33 -19.33
CA SER A 57 8.03 45.21 -18.58
C SER A 57 9.48 45.00 -19.03
N ASP A 58 10.32 46.02 -18.86
CA ASP A 58 11.72 45.95 -19.28
C ASP A 58 12.50 44.85 -18.56
N ASP A 59 12.20 44.58 -17.29
CA ASP A 59 12.78 43.46 -16.55
C ASP A 59 12.34 42.10 -17.09
N ALA A 60 11.12 41.97 -17.62
CA ALA A 60 10.64 40.74 -18.24
C ALA A 60 11.16 40.56 -19.68
N LYS A 61 11.40 41.66 -20.40
CA LYS A 61 12.08 41.65 -21.71
C LYS A 61 13.54 41.27 -21.57
N HIS A 62 14.20 41.81 -20.54
CA HIS A 62 15.63 41.71 -20.32
C HIS A 62 15.96 41.23 -18.90
N PRO A 63 15.58 40.00 -18.54
CA PRO A 63 15.79 39.49 -17.19
C PRO A 63 17.27 39.35 -16.83
N TYR A 64 17.58 39.49 -15.54
CA TYR A 64 18.94 39.34 -15.03
C TYR A 64 19.42 37.90 -15.16
N LEU A 65 20.61 37.70 -15.75
CA LEU A 65 21.17 36.37 -15.92
C LEU A 65 21.73 35.85 -14.57
N LEU A 66 21.30 34.67 -14.14
CA LEU A 66 21.76 34.02 -12.91
C LEU A 66 22.21 32.58 -13.14
N PRO A 67 23.27 32.12 -12.45
CA PRO A 67 23.75 30.75 -12.51
C PRO A 67 22.85 29.82 -11.69
N LYS A 68 22.82 28.53 -12.04
CA LYS A 68 22.03 27.53 -11.31
C LYS A 68 22.59 27.17 -9.93
N GLU A 69 23.91 27.20 -9.75
CA GLU A 69 24.55 26.77 -8.49
C GLU A 69 24.64 27.85 -7.42
N SER A 70 24.32 29.12 -7.71
CA SER A 70 24.50 30.16 -6.69
C SER A 70 23.53 30.04 -5.50
N HIS A 71 24.03 30.42 -4.34
CA HIS A 71 23.21 30.51 -3.13
C HIS A 71 22.07 31.53 -3.30
N VAL A 72 22.34 32.65 -3.97
CA VAL A 72 21.32 33.68 -4.31
C VAL A 72 20.18 33.09 -5.13
N THR A 73 20.49 32.28 -6.16
CA THR A 73 19.48 31.57 -6.97
C THR A 73 18.62 30.66 -6.09
N SER A 74 19.24 29.91 -5.17
CA SER A 74 18.52 29.00 -4.27
C SER A 74 17.59 29.74 -3.31
N LEU A 75 18.04 30.88 -2.76
CA LEU A 75 17.24 31.75 -1.89
C LEU A 75 16.05 32.36 -2.64
N LEU A 76 16.26 32.83 -3.88
CA LEU A 76 15.19 33.37 -4.72
C LEU A 76 14.12 32.32 -4.99
N ILE A 77 14.51 31.13 -5.44
CA ILE A 77 13.56 30.04 -5.70
C ILE A 77 12.80 29.70 -4.41
N THR A 78 13.48 29.65 -3.26
CA THR A 78 12.85 29.38 -1.96
C THR A 78 11.85 30.47 -1.58
N ALA A 79 12.19 31.74 -1.79
CA ALA A 79 11.30 32.87 -1.51
C ALA A 79 10.05 32.85 -2.39
N PHE A 80 10.18 32.66 -3.70
CA PHE A 80 9.04 32.52 -4.62
C PHE A 80 8.20 31.27 -4.29
N HIS A 81 8.84 30.16 -3.97
CA HIS A 81 8.14 28.93 -3.57
C HIS A 81 7.28 29.13 -2.30
N ARG A 82 7.79 29.82 -1.29
CA ARG A 82 7.04 30.13 -0.05
C ARG A 82 5.95 31.19 -0.28
N ARG A 83 6.28 32.29 -0.97
CA ARG A 83 5.35 33.39 -1.26
C ARG A 83 4.14 32.93 -2.06
N LEU A 84 4.34 32.00 -3.00
CA LEU A 84 3.28 31.42 -3.83
C LEU A 84 2.67 30.16 -3.22
N LEU A 85 2.70 30.03 -1.88
CA LEU A 85 2.05 28.93 -1.15
C LEU A 85 2.45 27.53 -1.65
N HIS A 86 3.75 27.28 -1.78
CA HIS A 86 4.31 26.01 -2.21
C HIS A 86 3.94 25.59 -3.65
N ALA A 87 3.75 26.59 -4.53
CA ALA A 87 3.47 26.39 -5.94
C ALA A 87 4.42 25.40 -6.64
N GLY A 88 3.90 24.68 -7.64
CA GLY A 88 4.67 23.73 -8.44
C GLY A 88 5.71 24.40 -9.36
N PRO A 89 6.64 23.61 -9.94
CA PRO A 89 7.76 24.13 -10.72
C PRO A 89 7.37 25.04 -11.89
N LYS A 90 6.26 24.75 -12.57
CA LYS A 90 5.80 25.54 -13.73
C LYS A 90 5.50 27.00 -13.37
N LEU A 91 4.77 27.22 -12.26
CA LEU A 91 4.38 28.57 -11.83
C LEU A 91 5.60 29.35 -11.32
N ILE A 92 6.47 28.71 -10.54
CA ILE A 92 7.70 29.35 -10.04
C ILE A 92 8.59 29.79 -11.19
N ILE A 93 8.77 28.95 -12.22
CA ILE A 93 9.58 29.31 -13.40
C ILE A 93 8.95 30.50 -14.14
N ALA A 94 7.62 30.52 -14.30
CA ALA A 94 6.93 31.61 -14.97
C ALA A 94 7.11 32.94 -14.22
N MET A 95 7.01 32.92 -12.89
CA MET A 95 7.20 34.12 -12.06
C MET A 95 8.66 34.58 -12.02
N LEU A 96 9.61 33.65 -11.88
CA LEU A 96 11.04 33.98 -11.91
C LEU A 96 11.44 34.64 -13.23
N ARG A 97 10.91 34.16 -14.37
CA ARG A 97 11.22 34.69 -15.71
C ARG A 97 10.80 36.15 -15.94
N GLN A 98 9.95 36.71 -15.07
CA GLN A 98 9.59 38.13 -15.16
C GLN A 98 10.74 39.05 -14.75
N GLU A 99 11.74 38.56 -14.02
CA GLU A 99 12.86 39.38 -13.52
C GLU A 99 14.23 38.69 -13.66
N PHE A 100 14.27 37.36 -13.66
CA PHE A 100 15.49 36.56 -13.60
C PHE A 100 15.48 35.43 -14.63
N TRP A 101 16.60 35.32 -15.36
CA TRP A 101 16.88 34.19 -16.23
C TRP A 101 17.92 33.30 -15.58
N ILE A 102 17.45 32.24 -14.93
CA ILE A 102 18.32 31.23 -14.32
C ILE A 102 18.71 30.20 -15.39
N VAL A 103 20.01 30.01 -15.61
CA VAL A 103 20.53 28.96 -16.49
C VAL A 103 20.02 27.60 -15.98
N SER A 104 19.48 26.75 -16.85
CA SER A 104 18.86 25.47 -16.45
C SER A 104 17.82 25.60 -15.32
N CYS A 105 17.00 26.67 -15.34
CA CYS A 105 16.01 27.01 -14.30
C CYS A 105 15.15 25.81 -13.82
N ARG A 106 14.72 24.93 -14.73
CA ARG A 106 13.94 23.73 -14.37
C ARG A 106 14.65 22.82 -13.36
N GLU A 107 15.95 22.63 -13.54
CA GLU A 107 16.77 21.78 -12.68
C GLU A 107 16.98 22.44 -11.31
N ALA A 108 17.31 23.74 -11.30
CA ALA A 108 17.46 24.53 -10.09
C ALA A 108 16.17 24.55 -9.24
N VAL A 109 15.02 24.78 -9.88
CA VAL A 109 13.72 24.81 -9.21
C VAL A 109 13.35 23.45 -8.63
N ARG A 110 13.55 22.35 -9.39
CA ARG A 110 13.32 20.99 -8.87
C ARG A 110 14.19 20.67 -7.66
N ARG A 111 15.47 21.05 -7.71
CA ARG A 111 16.44 20.83 -6.62
C ARG A 111 15.97 21.48 -5.31
N VAL A 112 15.51 22.74 -5.37
CA VAL A 112 15.04 23.47 -4.20
C VAL A 112 13.70 22.92 -3.68
N ILE A 113 12.74 22.64 -4.56
CA ILE A 113 11.44 22.09 -4.16
C ILE A 113 11.58 20.70 -3.54
N PHE A 114 12.51 19.87 -4.03
CA PHE A 114 12.74 18.53 -3.48
C PHE A 114 13.24 18.56 -2.03
N LYS A 115 13.92 19.64 -1.62
CA LYS A 115 14.35 19.86 -0.24
C LYS A 115 13.25 20.45 0.67
N CYS A 116 12.11 20.83 0.11
CA CYS A 116 11.05 21.48 0.87
C CYS A 116 10.26 20.48 1.73
N VAL A 117 10.42 20.56 3.06
CA VAL A 117 9.73 19.69 4.03
C VAL A 117 8.20 19.74 3.86
N THR A 118 7.61 20.93 3.69
CA THR A 118 6.17 21.09 3.50
C THR A 118 5.68 20.36 2.26
N CYS A 119 6.36 20.51 1.12
CA CYS A 119 6.01 19.79 -0.10
C CYS A 119 6.21 18.28 0.03
N THR A 120 7.28 17.82 0.70
CA THR A 120 7.50 16.40 0.95
C THR A 120 6.39 15.80 1.81
N ARG A 121 5.92 16.53 2.85
CA ARG A 121 4.78 16.15 3.68
C ARG A 121 3.49 16.02 2.86
N HIS A 122 3.16 17.01 2.04
CA HIS A 122 1.93 17.01 1.24
C HIS A 122 1.96 16.04 0.05
N LYS A 123 3.15 15.74 -0.48
CA LYS A 123 3.29 14.82 -1.63
C LYS A 123 3.30 13.34 -1.22
N ALA A 124 3.60 13.03 0.04
CA ALA A 124 3.55 11.69 0.65
C ALA A 124 3.97 10.55 -0.30
N LEU A 125 5.21 10.61 -0.82
CA LEU A 125 5.78 9.49 -1.56
C LEU A 125 6.31 8.46 -0.56
N HIS A 126 5.51 7.43 -0.31
CA HIS A 126 5.93 6.28 0.47
C HIS A 126 7.05 5.52 -0.27
N PRO A 127 8.18 5.21 0.37
CA PRO A 127 9.16 4.33 -0.22
C PRO A 127 8.50 2.97 -0.44
N THR A 128 8.63 2.47 -1.66
CA THR A 128 8.02 1.23 -2.11
C THR A 128 9.13 0.18 -2.25
N PRO A 129 9.51 -0.52 -1.15
CA PRO A 129 10.55 -1.54 -1.23
C PRO A 129 10.08 -2.71 -2.09
N ARG A 130 11.02 -3.35 -2.79
CA ARG A 130 10.77 -4.54 -3.62
C ARG A 130 10.15 -5.65 -2.77
N MET A 131 9.21 -6.41 -3.34
CA MET A 131 8.51 -7.49 -2.62
C MET A 131 9.52 -8.47 -2.00
N GLY A 132 9.26 -8.89 -0.76
CA GLY A 132 10.03 -9.95 -0.11
C GLY A 132 9.96 -11.25 -0.88
N ILE A 133 10.98 -12.07 -0.74
CA ILE A 133 10.93 -13.47 -1.13
C ILE A 133 9.67 -14.09 -0.50
N LEU A 134 8.91 -14.84 -1.30
CA LEU A 134 7.72 -15.54 -0.79
C LEU A 134 8.14 -16.42 0.40
N PRO A 135 7.37 -16.48 1.50
CA PRO A 135 7.69 -17.37 2.62
C PRO A 135 7.93 -18.79 2.10
N GLU A 136 8.81 -19.56 2.74
CA GLU A 136 9.14 -20.94 2.34
C GLU A 136 7.86 -21.80 2.16
N ALA A 137 6.87 -21.57 3.03
CA ALA A 137 5.50 -22.11 2.95
C ALA A 137 4.72 -21.86 1.63
N ARG A 138 5.20 -20.97 0.76
CA ARG A 138 4.61 -20.62 -0.55
C ARG A 138 5.37 -21.23 -1.74
N VAL A 139 6.53 -21.83 -1.50
CA VAL A 139 7.47 -22.29 -2.54
C VAL A 139 7.69 -23.80 -2.47
N HIS A 140 7.60 -24.40 -1.29
CA HIS A 140 7.66 -25.86 -1.13
C HIS A 140 6.30 -26.51 -1.46
N SER A 141 6.33 -27.72 -2.04
CA SER A 141 5.13 -28.54 -2.27
C SER A 141 4.62 -29.08 -0.95
N VAL A 142 3.88 -28.24 -0.21
CA VAL A 142 3.25 -28.60 1.07
C VAL A 142 1.77 -28.83 0.88
N ARG A 143 1.23 -29.75 1.69
CA ARG A 143 -0.20 -30.03 1.82
C ARG A 143 -0.99 -28.72 1.98
N ALA A 144 -2.15 -28.63 1.32
CA ALA A 144 -3.05 -27.50 1.52
C ALA A 144 -3.35 -27.30 3.01
N PHE A 145 -3.37 -26.04 3.45
CA PHE A 145 -3.50 -25.65 4.85
C PHE A 145 -2.35 -26.04 5.79
N SER A 146 -1.17 -26.44 5.28
CA SER A 146 0.02 -26.59 6.12
C SER A 146 0.46 -25.28 6.76
N SER A 147 0.32 -24.16 6.04
CA SER A 147 0.53 -22.81 6.58
C SER A 147 -0.72 -21.97 6.37
N VAL A 148 -1.24 -21.37 7.43
CA VAL A 148 -2.57 -20.77 7.46
C VAL A 148 -2.50 -19.36 8.04
N GLY A 149 -3.10 -18.40 7.35
CA GLY A 149 -3.43 -17.10 7.93
C GLY A 149 -4.85 -17.11 8.48
N THR A 150 -5.07 -16.57 9.67
CA THR A 150 -6.40 -16.49 10.30
C THR A 150 -6.82 -15.05 10.59
N ASP A 151 -8.11 -14.74 10.39
CA ASP A 151 -8.72 -13.44 10.66
C ASP A 151 -10.21 -13.59 11.03
N TYR A 152 -10.80 -12.62 11.73
CA TYR A 152 -12.22 -12.58 12.08
C TYR A 152 -13.01 -11.61 11.20
N GLY A 153 -14.13 -12.05 10.63
CA GLY A 153 -15.12 -11.23 9.95
C GLY A 153 -16.37 -11.01 10.80
N GLY A 154 -16.95 -9.81 10.76
CA GLY A 154 -18.19 -9.49 11.47
C GLY A 154 -18.15 -8.15 12.20
N PRO A 155 -19.10 -7.88 13.11
CA PRO A 155 -20.19 -8.79 13.53
C PRO A 155 -21.30 -8.93 12.48
N TYR A 156 -21.96 -10.08 12.48
CA TYR A 156 -23.21 -10.36 11.76
C TYR A 156 -24.33 -10.63 12.76
N LEU A 157 -25.58 -10.35 12.38
CA LEU A 157 -26.73 -10.60 13.23
C LEU A 157 -27.47 -11.84 12.74
N ILE A 158 -27.65 -12.82 13.63
CA ILE A 158 -28.50 -13.98 13.40
C ILE A 158 -29.67 -13.99 14.38
N LYS A 159 -30.73 -14.72 14.04
CA LYS A 159 -31.85 -15.01 14.95
C LYS A 159 -31.86 -16.49 15.30
N GLU A 160 -32.29 -16.81 16.51
CA GLU A 160 -32.32 -18.18 17.03
C GLU A 160 -33.31 -19.08 16.28
N CYS A 161 -34.47 -18.54 15.91
CA CYS A 161 -35.50 -19.30 15.19
C CYS A 161 -36.29 -18.42 14.21
N LYS A 162 -37.09 -19.06 13.35
CA LYS A 162 -37.89 -18.40 12.29
C LYS A 162 -39.11 -17.60 12.81
N ARG A 163 -39.38 -17.63 14.12
CA ARG A 163 -40.53 -16.93 14.75
C ARG A 163 -40.39 -15.40 14.66
N ARG A 164 -41.52 -14.68 14.79
CA ARG A 164 -41.55 -13.21 14.90
C ARG A 164 -41.07 -12.80 16.30
N ASN A 165 -40.36 -11.68 16.42
CA ASN A 165 -39.79 -11.12 17.67
C ASN A 165 -38.75 -11.99 18.40
N THR A 166 -38.04 -12.87 17.70
CA THR A 166 -36.94 -13.63 18.30
C THR A 166 -35.74 -12.74 18.57
N LYS A 167 -35.05 -12.98 19.70
CA LYS A 167 -33.79 -12.33 20.06
C LYS A 167 -32.77 -12.50 18.93
N THR A 168 -32.10 -11.41 18.60
CA THR A 168 -30.98 -11.43 17.66
C THR A 168 -29.66 -11.47 18.43
N THR A 169 -28.74 -12.30 17.95
CA THR A 169 -27.44 -12.52 18.57
C THR A 169 -26.36 -12.19 17.54
N LYS A 170 -25.26 -11.62 18.02
CA LYS A 170 -24.09 -11.35 17.19
C LYS A 170 -23.31 -12.64 16.99
N VAL A 171 -22.89 -12.88 15.76
CA VAL A 171 -21.94 -13.93 15.41
C VAL A 171 -20.83 -13.34 14.55
N TYR A 172 -19.73 -14.07 14.49
CA TYR A 172 -18.56 -13.73 13.69
C TYR A 172 -18.20 -14.92 12.81
N ILE A 173 -17.32 -14.69 11.86
CA ILE A 173 -16.75 -15.71 10.98
C ILE A 173 -15.25 -15.76 11.23
N ALA A 174 -14.75 -16.89 11.70
CA ALA A 174 -13.33 -17.19 11.69
C ALA A 174 -12.94 -17.66 10.28
N LEU A 175 -12.01 -16.95 9.67
CA LEU A 175 -11.58 -17.13 8.29
C LEU A 175 -10.16 -17.67 8.28
N PHE A 176 -9.97 -18.84 7.68
CA PHE A 176 -8.69 -19.50 7.50
C PHE A 176 -8.29 -19.48 6.03
N VAL A 177 -7.10 -18.98 5.73
CA VAL A 177 -6.59 -18.90 4.36
C VAL A 177 -5.28 -19.67 4.24
N CYS A 178 -5.27 -20.66 3.35
CA CYS A 178 -4.06 -21.42 3.01
C CYS A 178 -3.04 -20.51 2.32
N MET A 179 -1.83 -20.46 2.83
CA MET A 179 -0.78 -19.61 2.26
C MET A 179 -0.28 -20.14 0.91
N ALA A 180 -0.19 -21.46 0.74
CA ALA A 180 0.28 -22.13 -0.47
C ALA A 180 -0.75 -22.02 -1.61
N THR A 181 -1.92 -22.63 -1.44
CA THR A 181 -2.96 -22.78 -2.49
C THR A 181 -3.96 -21.63 -2.54
N LYS A 182 -3.92 -20.73 -1.54
CA LYS A 182 -4.91 -19.67 -1.35
C LYS A 182 -6.33 -20.19 -1.08
N ALA A 183 -6.51 -21.48 -0.82
CA ALA A 183 -7.80 -22.04 -0.39
C ALA A 183 -8.30 -21.32 0.87
N ILE A 184 -9.62 -21.17 0.96
CA ILE A 184 -10.31 -20.48 2.05
C ILE A 184 -11.17 -21.49 2.80
N HIS A 185 -11.24 -21.35 4.12
CA HIS A 185 -12.17 -22.06 4.98
C HIS A 185 -12.85 -21.09 5.95
N LEU A 186 -14.17 -21.24 6.12
CA LEU A 186 -15.01 -20.35 6.91
C LEU A 186 -15.68 -21.12 8.05
N GLU A 187 -15.52 -20.63 9.28
CA GLU A 187 -16.15 -21.20 10.47
C GLU A 187 -16.96 -20.12 11.21
N ILE A 188 -18.17 -20.46 11.63
CA ILE A 188 -19.01 -19.53 12.41
C ILE A 188 -18.65 -19.64 13.89
N VAL A 189 -18.61 -18.50 14.57
CA VAL A 189 -18.29 -18.40 15.99
C VAL A 189 -19.22 -17.41 16.69
N SER A 190 -19.59 -17.73 17.93
CA SER A 190 -20.53 -16.96 18.73
C SER A 190 -19.93 -15.65 19.27
N ASP A 191 -18.63 -15.63 19.51
CA ASP A 191 -17.95 -14.50 20.13
C ASP A 191 -16.47 -14.41 19.71
N LEU A 192 -15.77 -13.40 20.25
CA LEU A 192 -14.36 -13.12 20.01
C LEU A 192 -13.49 -13.57 21.20
N THR A 193 -13.86 -14.65 21.89
CA THR A 193 -13.04 -15.23 22.96
C THR A 193 -11.99 -16.20 22.41
N ALA A 194 -11.00 -16.55 23.25
CA ALA A 194 -10.03 -17.58 22.90
C ALA A 194 -10.69 -18.96 22.76
N ASP A 195 -11.67 -19.29 23.61
CA ASP A 195 -12.32 -20.60 23.62
C ASP A 195 -13.19 -20.80 22.37
N ALA A 196 -13.92 -19.77 21.95
CA ALA A 196 -14.67 -19.81 20.69
C ALA A 196 -13.75 -19.92 19.48
N PHE A 197 -12.56 -19.28 19.52
CA PHE A 197 -11.55 -19.46 18.48
C PHE A 197 -11.02 -20.90 18.45
N LEU A 198 -10.67 -21.47 19.61
CA LEU A 198 -10.18 -22.84 19.71
C LEU A 198 -11.20 -23.84 19.18
N ALA A 199 -12.48 -23.68 19.51
CA ALA A 199 -13.54 -24.52 18.95
C ALA A 199 -13.63 -24.43 17.41
N ALA A 200 -13.42 -23.24 16.84
CA ALA A 200 -13.35 -23.07 15.38
C ALA A 200 -12.09 -23.69 14.78
N LEU A 201 -10.95 -23.56 15.47
CA LEU A 201 -9.70 -24.19 15.08
C LEU A 201 -9.84 -25.72 15.08
N ASP A 202 -10.50 -26.30 16.07
CA ASP A 202 -10.75 -27.75 16.13
C ASP A 202 -11.63 -28.23 14.98
N ARG A 203 -12.71 -27.50 14.65
CA ARG A 203 -13.54 -27.80 13.46
C ARG A 203 -12.74 -27.72 12.17
N PHE A 204 -11.89 -26.69 12.05
CA PHE A 204 -10.98 -26.54 10.92
C PHE A 204 -9.99 -27.71 10.83
N VAL A 205 -9.33 -28.07 11.94
CA VAL A 205 -8.35 -29.16 12.02
C VAL A 205 -9.02 -30.49 11.70
N ALA A 206 -10.22 -30.74 12.19
CA ALA A 206 -10.97 -31.97 11.89
C ALA A 206 -11.28 -32.11 10.40
N ARG A 207 -11.51 -31.00 9.68
CA ARG A 207 -11.84 -31.00 8.24
C ARG A 207 -10.62 -30.89 7.32
N ARG A 208 -9.58 -30.18 7.75
CA ARG A 208 -8.43 -29.77 6.92
C ARG A 208 -7.10 -30.32 7.44
N GLY A 209 -7.08 -30.99 8.58
CA GLY A 209 -5.89 -31.49 9.27
C GLY A 209 -5.10 -30.41 10.01
N VAL A 210 -4.18 -30.82 10.88
CA VAL A 210 -3.37 -29.90 11.69
C VAL A 210 -2.44 -29.06 10.80
N PRO A 211 -2.44 -27.72 10.95
CA PRO A 211 -1.47 -26.86 10.29
C PRO A 211 -0.10 -26.95 10.97
N ALA A 212 0.98 -26.86 10.20
CA ALA A 212 2.34 -26.72 10.73
C ALA A 212 2.62 -25.28 11.20
N HIS A 213 2.02 -24.28 10.53
CA HIS A 213 2.19 -22.88 10.87
C HIS A 213 0.87 -22.11 10.86
N VAL A 214 0.61 -21.36 11.92
CA VAL A 214 -0.55 -20.46 12.04
C VAL A 214 -0.05 -19.02 12.17
N TYR A 215 -0.61 -18.14 11.34
CA TYR A 215 -0.28 -16.71 11.32
C TYR A 215 -1.52 -15.89 11.66
N SER A 216 -1.41 -15.02 12.67
CA SER A 216 -2.51 -14.14 13.11
C SER A 216 -2.00 -12.73 13.45
N ASP A 217 -2.92 -11.79 13.64
CA ASP A 217 -2.60 -10.54 14.34
C ASP A 217 -2.47 -10.77 15.86
N CYS A 218 -2.08 -9.72 16.58
CA CYS A 218 -1.96 -9.75 18.05
C CYS A 218 -3.31 -9.57 18.77
N GLY A 219 -4.42 -9.98 18.16
CA GLY A 219 -5.73 -10.00 18.82
C GLY A 219 -5.71 -10.82 20.12
N THR A 220 -6.41 -10.35 21.15
CA THR A 220 -6.39 -10.97 22.49
C THR A 220 -6.90 -12.42 22.49
N ASN A 221 -7.86 -12.72 21.63
CA ASN A 221 -8.35 -14.07 21.37
C ASN A 221 -7.27 -15.00 20.82
N TYR A 222 -6.49 -14.55 19.83
CA TYR A 222 -5.41 -15.35 19.25
C TYR A 222 -4.24 -15.52 20.21
N VAL A 223 -3.87 -14.45 20.94
CA VAL A 223 -2.82 -14.53 21.97
C VAL A 223 -3.24 -15.51 23.07
N GLY A 224 -4.50 -15.47 23.50
CA GLY A 224 -5.06 -16.42 24.46
C GLY A 224 -5.03 -17.86 23.95
N ALA A 225 -5.52 -18.09 22.74
CA ALA A 225 -5.54 -19.42 22.12
C ALA A 225 -4.13 -20.01 21.93
N ALA A 226 -3.19 -19.21 21.43
CA ALA A 226 -1.79 -19.62 21.28
C ALA A 226 -1.14 -19.96 22.63
N ARG A 227 -1.49 -19.25 23.71
CA ARG A 227 -1.02 -19.57 25.06
C ARG A 227 -1.55 -20.92 25.54
N GLN A 228 -2.85 -21.18 25.36
CA GLN A 228 -3.47 -22.44 25.75
C GLN A 228 -2.87 -23.62 24.97
N LEU A 229 -2.72 -23.49 23.64
CA LEU A 229 -2.09 -24.52 22.79
C LEU A 229 -0.64 -24.80 23.22
N LYS A 230 0.15 -23.76 23.50
CA LYS A 230 1.52 -23.92 24.01
C LYS A 230 1.58 -24.66 25.35
N GLN A 231 0.57 -24.52 26.20
CA GLN A 231 0.52 -25.27 27.47
C GLN A 231 0.26 -26.76 27.22
N ILE A 232 -0.67 -27.09 26.31
CA ILE A 232 -0.99 -28.47 25.93
C ILE A 232 0.25 -29.16 25.33
N PHE A 233 0.97 -28.50 24.41
CA PHE A 233 2.20 -29.05 23.83
C PHE A 233 3.37 -29.18 24.82
N ARG A 234 3.29 -28.56 26.00
CA ARG A 234 4.29 -28.68 27.08
C ARG A 234 3.94 -29.76 28.12
N ASP A 235 2.74 -30.34 28.06
CA ASP A 235 2.36 -31.41 28.96
C ASP A 235 3.13 -32.69 28.61
N LYS A 236 3.84 -33.24 29.59
CA LYS A 236 4.71 -34.43 29.44
C LYS A 236 3.93 -35.67 29.01
N ASN A 237 2.66 -35.79 29.41
CA ASN A 237 1.81 -36.93 29.03
C ASN A 237 1.39 -36.86 27.57
N VAL A 238 1.16 -35.64 27.05
CA VAL A 238 0.82 -35.39 25.66
C VAL A 238 2.05 -35.51 24.77
N GLN A 239 3.22 -35.06 25.22
CA GLN A 239 4.49 -35.23 24.48
C GLN A 239 4.88 -36.70 24.24
N ALA A 240 4.44 -37.62 25.11
CA ALA A 240 4.67 -39.05 24.93
C ALA A 240 3.75 -39.69 23.86
N GLN A 241 2.58 -39.10 23.59
CA GLN A 241 1.58 -39.61 22.63
C GLN A 241 1.60 -38.88 21.28
N VAL A 242 2.01 -37.62 21.27
CA VAL A 242 2.17 -36.82 20.06
C VAL A 242 3.52 -37.20 19.45
N SER A 243 3.49 -37.93 18.34
CA SER A 243 4.68 -38.17 17.51
C SER A 243 5.47 -36.87 17.37
N ALA A 244 6.80 -36.90 17.46
CA ALA A 244 7.71 -35.75 17.43
C ALA A 244 7.61 -34.83 16.16
N HIS A 245 6.58 -35.01 15.34
CA HIS A 245 6.37 -34.43 14.02
C HIS A 245 5.16 -33.47 13.94
N VAL A 246 4.30 -33.37 14.97
CA VAL A 246 3.20 -32.38 14.98
C VAL A 246 3.63 -31.12 15.71
N VAL A 247 4.37 -30.27 15.01
CA VAL A 247 4.74 -28.93 15.51
C VAL A 247 3.82 -27.92 14.84
N CYS A 248 2.91 -27.32 15.61
CA CYS A 248 2.10 -26.18 15.16
C CYS A 248 2.74 -24.90 15.72
N ASP A 249 3.54 -24.23 14.88
CA ASP A 249 4.18 -22.97 15.25
C ASP A 249 3.25 -21.78 15.01
N TRP A 250 3.07 -20.98 16.06
CA TRP A 250 2.26 -19.78 15.99
C TRP A 250 3.11 -18.53 15.79
N HIS A 251 2.81 -17.80 14.72
CA HIS A 251 3.49 -16.57 14.31
C HIS A 251 2.54 -15.37 14.44
N PHE A 252 2.95 -14.38 15.23
CA PHE A 252 2.20 -13.13 15.37
C PHE A 252 2.76 -12.05 14.46
N ASN A 253 1.89 -11.38 13.72
CA ASN A 253 2.29 -10.24 12.90
C ASN A 253 2.80 -9.10 13.79
N PRO A 254 3.90 -8.42 13.42
CA PRO A 254 4.34 -7.22 14.13
C PRO A 254 3.21 -6.18 14.22
N PRO A 255 3.06 -5.45 15.34
CA PRO A 255 2.00 -4.46 15.48
C PRO A 255 2.09 -3.40 14.37
N ALA A 256 0.96 -3.15 13.69
CA ALA A 256 0.79 -2.24 12.55
C ALA A 256 1.47 -2.65 11.21
N THR A 257 1.64 -3.95 10.94
CA THR A 257 2.07 -4.44 9.61
C THR A 257 1.00 -5.20 8.82
N PRO A 258 0.05 -4.52 8.15
CA PRO A 258 -0.82 -5.12 7.13
C PRO A 258 -0.10 -5.43 5.79
N HIS A 259 1.24 -5.51 5.80
CA HIS A 259 2.05 -5.57 4.58
C HIS A 259 2.80 -6.89 4.40
N PHE A 260 3.08 -7.63 5.48
CA PHE A 260 3.60 -9.01 5.35
C PHE A 260 2.55 -9.97 4.79
N GLY A 261 1.27 -9.56 4.80
CA GLY A 261 0.15 -10.35 4.34
C GLY A 261 -0.53 -9.93 3.03
N GLY A 262 0.07 -9.04 2.24
CA GLY A 262 -0.63 -8.26 1.19
C GLY A 262 -1.52 -9.03 0.20
N LEU A 263 -1.26 -10.32 -0.09
CA LEU A 263 -2.13 -11.12 -0.94
C LEU A 263 -3.28 -11.81 -0.17
N TRP A 264 -3.03 -12.27 1.07
CA TRP A 264 -4.07 -12.90 1.88
C TRP A 264 -4.98 -11.85 2.52
N GLU A 265 -4.43 -10.73 2.99
CA GLU A 265 -5.21 -9.62 3.55
C GLU A 265 -6.16 -8.99 2.53
N ALA A 266 -5.72 -8.85 1.27
CA ALA A 266 -6.59 -8.38 0.18
C ALA A 266 -7.72 -9.37 -0.11
N GLY A 267 -7.41 -10.67 -0.12
CA GLY A 267 -8.40 -11.74 -0.28
C GLY A 267 -9.43 -11.74 0.86
N ILE A 268 -8.96 -11.70 2.10
CA ILE A 268 -9.79 -11.64 3.31
C ILE A 268 -10.68 -10.38 3.31
N LYS A 269 -10.10 -9.22 3.02
CA LYS A 269 -10.82 -7.94 2.97
C LYS A 269 -11.93 -7.97 1.91
N SER A 270 -11.63 -8.52 0.73
CA SER A 270 -12.62 -8.70 -0.33
C SER A 270 -13.77 -9.63 0.10
N VAL A 271 -13.46 -10.78 0.70
CA VAL A 271 -14.47 -11.73 1.19
C VAL A 271 -15.39 -11.09 2.23
N LYS A 272 -14.82 -10.41 3.24
CA LYS A 272 -15.57 -9.68 4.27
C LYS A 272 -16.48 -8.61 3.67
N PHE A 273 -15.97 -7.85 2.71
CA PHE A 273 -16.71 -6.78 2.02
C PHE A 273 -17.92 -7.32 1.25
N HIS A 274 -17.73 -8.40 0.49
CA HIS A 274 -18.79 -9.02 -0.29
C HIS A 274 -19.85 -9.67 0.61
N LEU A 275 -19.43 -10.41 1.65
CA LEU A 275 -20.34 -11.02 2.63
C LEU A 275 -21.26 -9.98 3.26
N LYS A 276 -20.71 -8.87 3.76
CA LYS A 276 -21.49 -7.80 4.39
C LYS A 276 -22.53 -7.19 3.44
N ARG A 277 -22.19 -7.01 2.16
CA ARG A 277 -23.10 -6.45 1.16
C ARG A 277 -24.17 -7.42 0.68
N VAL A 278 -23.89 -8.72 0.67
CA VAL A 278 -24.81 -9.76 0.22
C VAL A 278 -25.86 -10.05 1.29
N ILE A 279 -25.44 -10.14 2.56
CA ILE A 279 -26.35 -10.32 3.68
C ILE A 279 -27.19 -9.05 3.92
N GLY A 280 -26.55 -7.88 3.80
CA GLY A 280 -27.23 -6.59 3.92
C GLY A 280 -27.91 -6.42 5.28
N THR A 281 -29.21 -6.13 5.27
CA THR A 281 -30.05 -5.94 6.48
C THR A 281 -30.80 -7.21 6.89
N GLN A 282 -30.65 -8.32 6.16
CA GLN A 282 -31.39 -9.55 6.42
C GLN A 282 -30.85 -10.27 7.64
N VAL A 283 -31.75 -10.75 8.50
CA VAL A 283 -31.42 -11.57 9.67
C VAL A 283 -31.70 -13.03 9.36
N LEU A 284 -30.62 -13.82 9.24
CA LEU A 284 -30.65 -15.25 8.95
C LEU A 284 -30.70 -16.06 10.26
N THR A 285 -31.21 -17.29 10.21
CA THR A 285 -31.00 -18.26 11.31
C THR A 285 -29.58 -18.80 11.27
N TYR A 286 -29.15 -19.49 12.33
CA TYR A 286 -27.84 -20.14 12.37
C TYR A 286 -27.62 -21.06 11.15
N GLU A 287 -28.53 -22.01 10.91
CA GLU A 287 -28.45 -22.95 9.78
C GLU A 287 -28.43 -22.26 8.42
N GLU A 288 -29.24 -21.20 8.26
CA GLU A 288 -29.29 -20.43 7.01
C GLU A 288 -27.98 -19.68 6.77
N PHE A 289 -27.38 -19.13 7.83
CA PHE A 289 -26.09 -18.43 7.78
C PHE A 289 -24.93 -19.41 7.52
N GLU A 290 -24.95 -20.58 8.16
CA GLU A 290 -24.00 -21.67 7.94
C GLU A 290 -24.04 -22.16 6.50
N THR A 291 -25.23 -22.45 5.99
CA THR A 291 -25.43 -22.86 4.60
C THR A 291 -24.88 -21.81 3.63
N LEU A 292 -25.15 -20.54 3.88
CA LEU A 292 -24.63 -19.45 3.04
C LEU A 292 -23.09 -19.36 3.09
N CYS A 293 -22.48 -19.48 4.27
CA CYS A 293 -21.04 -19.45 4.44
C CYS A 293 -20.36 -20.62 3.70
N VAL A 294 -20.88 -21.84 3.85
CA VAL A 294 -20.34 -23.03 3.16
C VAL A 294 -20.45 -22.89 1.64
N ARG A 295 -21.58 -22.38 1.11
CA ARG A 295 -21.72 -22.14 -0.33
C ARG A 295 -20.75 -21.06 -0.83
N ILE A 296 -20.53 -20.00 -0.04
CA ILE A 296 -19.56 -18.95 -0.38
C ILE A 296 -18.12 -19.48 -0.33
N GLU A 297 -17.78 -20.37 0.61
CA GLU A 297 -16.50 -21.09 0.61
C GLU A 297 -16.28 -21.86 -0.70
N GLY A 298 -17.33 -22.54 -1.20
CA GLY A 298 -17.32 -23.22 -2.50
C GLY A 298 -16.99 -22.28 -3.66
N ILE A 299 -17.71 -21.15 -3.78
CA ILE A 299 -17.44 -20.10 -4.77
C ILE A 299 -15.98 -19.62 -4.70
N LEU A 300 -15.50 -19.30 -3.50
CA LEU A 300 -14.18 -18.74 -3.36
C LEU A 300 -13.10 -19.74 -3.75
N ASN A 301 -13.34 -21.03 -3.49
CA ASN A 301 -12.41 -22.10 -3.84
C ASN A 301 -12.56 -22.60 -5.30
N SER A 302 -13.60 -22.23 -6.03
CA SER A 302 -13.75 -22.52 -7.47
C SER A 302 -13.05 -21.50 -8.38
N ARG A 303 -12.42 -20.47 -7.81
CA ARG A 303 -11.75 -19.43 -8.59
C ARG A 303 -10.51 -19.92 -9.36
N PRO A 304 -10.27 -19.42 -10.58
CA PRO A 304 -9.08 -19.76 -11.36
C PRO A 304 -7.82 -19.11 -10.76
N LEU A 305 -6.77 -19.91 -10.54
CA LEU A 305 -5.43 -19.46 -10.15
C LEU A 305 -4.52 -19.29 -11.37
N THR A 306 -4.53 -20.26 -12.28
CA THR A 306 -3.73 -20.31 -13.51
C THR A 306 -4.43 -21.22 -14.53
N PRO A 307 -4.23 -21.03 -15.85
CA PRO A 307 -4.60 -22.04 -16.84
C PRO A 307 -3.99 -23.39 -16.47
N ALA A 308 -4.78 -24.46 -16.58
CA ALA A 308 -4.32 -25.82 -16.28
C ALA A 308 -3.48 -26.42 -17.43
N SER A 309 -3.63 -25.85 -18.64
CA SER A 309 -2.92 -26.24 -19.84
C SER A 309 -2.37 -25.03 -20.59
N MET A 310 -1.37 -25.28 -21.43
CA MET A 310 -0.84 -24.31 -22.39
C MET A 310 -1.59 -24.32 -23.71
N ASP A 311 -2.54 -25.25 -23.91
CA ASP A 311 -3.41 -25.30 -25.09
C ASP A 311 -4.39 -24.11 -25.08
N PRO A 312 -4.39 -23.25 -26.10
CA PRO A 312 -5.36 -22.16 -26.23
C PRO A 312 -6.83 -22.59 -26.26
N HIS A 313 -7.13 -23.86 -26.58
CA HIS A 313 -8.49 -24.42 -26.62
C HIS A 313 -8.90 -25.10 -25.31
N ASP A 314 -7.96 -25.27 -24.37
CA ASP A 314 -8.26 -25.78 -23.04
C ASP A 314 -8.61 -24.61 -22.11
N HIS A 315 -9.91 -24.47 -21.84
CA HIS A 315 -10.44 -23.44 -20.95
C HIS A 315 -10.42 -23.85 -19.47
N THR A 316 -9.82 -24.99 -19.13
CA THR A 316 -9.71 -25.42 -17.74
C THR A 316 -8.67 -24.61 -16.98
N ALA A 317 -9.00 -24.28 -15.75
CA ALA A 317 -8.13 -23.54 -14.85
C ALA A 317 -7.91 -24.33 -13.57
N LEU A 318 -6.67 -24.30 -13.08
CA LEU A 318 -6.36 -24.83 -11.77
C LEU A 318 -7.00 -23.91 -10.72
N THR A 319 -7.79 -24.49 -9.82
CA THR A 319 -8.51 -23.77 -8.76
C THR A 319 -8.06 -24.27 -7.37
N PRO A 320 -8.25 -23.49 -6.29
CA PRO A 320 -7.99 -23.99 -4.95
C PRO A 320 -8.74 -25.28 -4.63
N GLY A 321 -9.96 -25.46 -5.18
CA GLY A 321 -10.76 -26.68 -5.03
C GLY A 321 -10.05 -27.95 -5.47
N HIS A 322 -9.25 -27.89 -6.55
CA HIS A 322 -8.44 -29.03 -7.01
C HIS A 322 -7.48 -29.53 -5.93
N PHE A 323 -6.93 -28.63 -5.11
CA PHE A 323 -6.05 -28.99 -4.00
C PHE A 323 -6.79 -29.49 -2.76
N LEU A 324 -8.10 -29.26 -2.65
CA LEU A 324 -8.91 -29.65 -1.50
C LEU A 324 -9.55 -31.02 -1.68
N ILE A 325 -10.10 -31.29 -2.87
CA ILE A 325 -10.88 -32.49 -3.15
C ILE A 325 -10.37 -33.27 -4.37
N GLY A 326 -9.24 -32.85 -4.97
CA GLY A 326 -8.65 -33.49 -6.16
C GLY A 326 -9.34 -33.13 -7.49
N GLN A 327 -10.38 -32.30 -7.46
CA GLN A 327 -11.19 -31.94 -8.63
C GLN A 327 -11.83 -30.53 -8.48
N PRO A 328 -12.40 -29.94 -9.54
CA PRO A 328 -13.16 -28.70 -9.42
C PRO A 328 -14.35 -28.86 -8.45
N ILE A 329 -14.61 -27.83 -7.65
CA ILE A 329 -15.85 -27.77 -6.87
C ILE A 329 -16.98 -27.45 -7.83
N MET A 330 -17.86 -28.42 -8.08
CA MET A 330 -19.04 -28.27 -8.92
C MET A 330 -20.26 -27.98 -8.05
N GLU A 331 -21.09 -27.02 -8.46
CA GLU A 331 -22.36 -26.70 -7.81
C GLU A 331 -23.54 -27.31 -8.58
N VAL A 332 -24.63 -27.58 -7.85
CA VAL A 332 -25.89 -28.01 -8.46
C VAL A 332 -26.48 -26.85 -9.28
N PRO A 333 -26.88 -27.06 -10.55
CA PRO A 333 -27.50 -26.01 -11.36
C PRO A 333 -28.75 -25.42 -10.69
N GLU A 334 -28.85 -24.10 -10.63
CA GLU A 334 -29.98 -23.39 -10.02
C GLU A 334 -30.56 -22.33 -10.97
N VAL A 335 -31.87 -22.08 -10.84
CA VAL A 335 -32.57 -21.00 -11.55
C VAL A 335 -32.03 -19.65 -11.08
N ASN A 336 -31.77 -18.73 -12.01
CA ASN A 336 -31.31 -17.38 -11.68
C ASN A 336 -32.44 -16.57 -11.04
N LEU A 337 -32.20 -16.08 -9.82
CA LEU A 337 -33.15 -15.29 -9.03
C LEU A 337 -32.65 -13.87 -8.77
N THR A 338 -31.54 -13.43 -9.37
CA THR A 338 -30.89 -12.14 -9.04
C THR A 338 -31.75 -10.91 -9.35
N GLU A 339 -32.76 -11.04 -10.22
CA GLU A 339 -33.67 -9.95 -10.62
C GLU A 339 -35.04 -10.03 -9.93
N VAL A 340 -35.33 -11.12 -9.21
CA VAL A 340 -36.60 -11.32 -8.53
C VAL A 340 -36.65 -10.48 -7.25
N PRO A 341 -37.68 -9.64 -7.03
CA PRO A 341 -37.80 -8.86 -5.81
C PRO A 341 -37.82 -9.72 -4.54
N MET A 342 -37.06 -9.33 -3.51
CA MET A 342 -36.88 -10.11 -2.27
C MET A 342 -38.19 -10.46 -1.57
N ASN A 343 -39.22 -9.62 -1.69
CA ASN A 343 -40.54 -9.84 -1.10
C ASN A 343 -41.33 -11.00 -1.74
N ARG A 344 -40.89 -11.51 -2.89
CA ARG A 344 -41.50 -12.67 -3.59
C ARG A 344 -40.73 -13.97 -3.40
N LEU A 345 -39.63 -13.94 -2.64
CA LEU A 345 -38.77 -15.10 -2.45
C LEU A 345 -39.15 -15.86 -1.18
N THR A 346 -39.22 -17.19 -1.29
CA THR A 346 -39.14 -18.07 -0.12
C THR A 346 -37.79 -17.92 0.57
N ARG A 347 -37.66 -18.35 1.83
CA ARG A 347 -36.38 -18.29 2.56
C ARG A 347 -35.25 -19.02 1.84
N TRP A 348 -35.56 -20.15 1.22
CA TRP A 348 -34.59 -20.90 0.43
C TRP A 348 -34.17 -20.15 -0.84
N GLN A 349 -35.13 -19.58 -1.57
CA GLN A 349 -34.86 -18.74 -2.74
C GLN A 349 -34.08 -17.46 -2.39
N LEU A 350 -34.28 -16.91 -1.19
CA LEU A 350 -33.50 -15.78 -0.68
C LEU A 350 -32.02 -16.15 -0.48
N LEU A 351 -31.74 -17.31 0.13
CA LEU A 351 -30.36 -17.79 0.28
C LEU A 351 -29.69 -18.04 -1.08
N ARG A 352 -30.43 -18.62 -2.03
CA ARG A 352 -29.97 -18.79 -3.42
C ARG A 352 -29.66 -17.44 -4.07
N GLN A 353 -30.57 -16.47 -3.95
CA GLN A 353 -30.34 -15.13 -4.50
C GLN A 353 -29.12 -14.45 -3.87
N MET A 354 -28.91 -14.59 -2.55
CA MET A 354 -27.73 -14.07 -1.86
C MET A 354 -26.44 -14.69 -2.41
N HIS A 355 -26.39 -16.01 -2.53
CA HIS A 355 -25.26 -16.74 -3.11
C HIS A 355 -24.99 -16.31 -4.56
N GLN A 356 -26.01 -16.24 -5.42
CA GLN A 356 -25.86 -15.78 -6.82
C GLN A 356 -25.41 -14.32 -6.91
N SER A 357 -25.91 -13.47 -6.02
CA SER A 357 -25.51 -12.06 -5.92
C SER A 357 -24.06 -11.91 -5.46
N PHE A 358 -23.60 -12.79 -4.56
CA PHE A 358 -22.20 -12.88 -4.18
C PHE A 358 -21.34 -13.22 -5.39
N TRP A 359 -21.68 -14.30 -6.10
CA TRP A 359 -20.96 -14.74 -7.30
C TRP A 359 -20.83 -13.63 -8.33
N LYS A 360 -21.94 -12.98 -8.72
CA LYS A 360 -21.97 -11.92 -9.75
C LYS A 360 -21.10 -10.71 -9.39
N ARG A 361 -21.10 -10.30 -8.11
CA ARG A 361 -20.33 -9.14 -7.64
C ARG A 361 -18.85 -9.48 -7.52
N TRP A 362 -18.56 -10.61 -6.89
CA TRP A 362 -17.20 -11.08 -6.66
C TRP A 362 -16.48 -11.39 -7.98
N SER A 363 -17.12 -12.10 -8.92
CA SER A 363 -16.51 -12.44 -10.22
C SER A 363 -16.18 -11.20 -11.04
N ARG A 364 -17.08 -10.20 -11.07
CA ARG A 364 -16.84 -8.92 -11.77
C ARG A 364 -15.67 -8.14 -11.16
N GLU A 365 -15.61 -8.02 -9.83
CA GLU A 365 -14.51 -7.33 -9.16
C GLU A 365 -13.18 -8.10 -9.30
N TYR A 366 -13.22 -9.44 -9.18
CA TYR A 366 -12.05 -10.31 -9.32
C TYR A 366 -11.47 -10.27 -10.75
N LEU A 367 -12.29 -10.39 -11.79
CA LEU A 367 -11.83 -10.32 -13.19
C LEU A 367 -11.16 -8.97 -13.51
N ASN A 368 -11.69 -7.87 -12.97
CA ASN A 368 -11.06 -6.55 -13.09
C ASN A 368 -9.70 -6.47 -12.38
N THR A 369 -9.48 -7.24 -11.31
CA THR A 369 -8.16 -7.32 -10.66
C THR A 369 -7.14 -8.17 -11.43
N LEU A 370 -7.60 -9.11 -12.29
CA LEU A 370 -6.73 -9.97 -13.11
C LEU A 370 -6.20 -9.27 -14.38
N GLN A 371 -6.86 -8.21 -14.87
CA GLN A 371 -6.46 -7.50 -16.09
C GLN A 371 -5.27 -6.53 -15.88
N GLY A 372 -4.92 -6.17 -14.64
CA GLY A 372 -3.91 -5.15 -14.37
C GLY A 372 -2.65 -5.70 -13.71
N ARG A 373 -1.46 -5.47 -14.32
CA ARG A 373 -0.21 -5.40 -13.55
C ARG A 373 -0.21 -4.10 -12.76
N GLN A 374 -0.56 -4.15 -11.48
CA GLN A 374 -0.93 -2.94 -10.73
C GLN A 374 0.21 -2.12 -10.10
N LYS A 375 1.49 -2.54 -10.07
CA LYS A 375 2.62 -1.75 -9.52
C LYS A 375 4.01 -2.38 -9.80
N TRP A 376 5.08 -1.62 -9.49
CA TRP A 376 6.48 -2.07 -9.27
C TRP A 376 7.39 -2.23 -10.51
N THR A 377 7.74 -1.12 -11.17
CA THR A 377 8.70 -1.09 -12.29
C THR A 377 10.05 -0.44 -11.96
N THR A 378 10.30 0.00 -10.72
CA THR A 378 11.52 0.75 -10.35
C THR A 378 12.08 0.34 -8.99
N ILE A 379 13.40 0.21 -8.90
CA ILE A 379 14.17 -0.07 -7.67
C ILE A 379 14.38 1.27 -6.93
N GLN A 380 14.13 1.32 -5.62
CA GLN A 380 14.43 2.47 -4.75
C GLN A 380 15.46 2.09 -3.67
N ASP A 381 16.27 3.06 -3.24
CA ASP A 381 17.29 2.89 -2.21
C ASP A 381 16.71 2.58 -0.81
N ASN A 382 17.40 1.72 -0.06
CA ASN A 382 17.04 1.37 1.32
C ASN A 382 17.16 2.56 2.29
N LEU A 383 16.29 2.61 3.29
CA LEU A 383 16.42 3.49 4.46
C LEU A 383 17.59 3.06 5.36
N LYS A 384 18.25 4.03 6.01
CA LYS A 384 19.44 3.80 6.84
C LYS A 384 19.22 4.28 8.28
N VAL A 385 19.97 3.68 9.22
CA VAL A 385 20.05 4.17 10.61
C VAL A 385 20.47 5.64 10.59
N GLY A 386 19.79 6.47 11.39
CA GLY A 386 19.99 7.92 11.45
C GLY A 386 19.12 8.75 10.49
N ASP A 387 18.48 8.14 9.49
CA ASP A 387 17.56 8.86 8.60
C ASP A 387 16.38 9.45 9.41
N LEU A 388 16.04 10.71 9.12
CA LEU A 388 14.86 11.37 9.69
C LEU A 388 13.64 11.05 8.83
N VAL A 389 12.57 10.57 9.47
CA VAL A 389 11.35 10.12 8.79
C VAL A 389 10.10 10.70 9.45
N ILE A 390 9.01 10.79 8.69
CA ILE A 390 7.67 11.09 9.20
C ILE A 390 6.85 9.80 9.18
N VAL A 391 6.11 9.54 10.25
CA VAL A 391 5.23 8.38 10.41
C VAL A 391 3.83 8.73 9.95
N ASP A 392 3.35 8.00 8.94
CA ASP A 392 1.99 8.13 8.41
C ASP A 392 0.95 7.78 9.49
N ALA A 393 0.04 8.73 9.77
CA ALA A 393 -1.09 8.55 10.66
C ALA A 393 -2.40 8.74 9.84
N PRO A 394 -3.07 7.66 9.42
CA PRO A 394 -4.13 7.72 8.40
C PRO A 394 -5.39 8.51 8.83
N ASN A 395 -5.55 8.80 10.12
CA ASN A 395 -6.68 9.55 10.67
C ASN A 395 -6.34 11.02 10.98
N GLN A 396 -5.15 11.50 10.62
CA GLN A 396 -4.69 12.86 10.92
C GLN A 396 -4.20 13.56 9.65
N PRO A 397 -4.39 14.89 9.54
CA PRO A 397 -3.84 15.64 8.42
C PRO A 397 -2.30 15.56 8.39
N PRO A 398 -1.66 15.61 7.20
CA PRO A 398 -0.21 15.48 7.05
C PRO A 398 0.65 16.47 7.84
N SER A 399 0.05 17.57 8.29
CA SER A 399 0.68 18.56 9.16
C SER A 399 0.93 18.05 10.59
N VAL A 400 0.21 17.02 11.03
CA VAL A 400 0.23 16.47 12.40
C VAL A 400 1.01 15.15 12.47
N TRP A 401 1.44 14.61 11.32
CA TRP A 401 2.21 13.37 11.28
C TRP A 401 3.52 13.47 12.06
N ARG A 402 3.78 12.45 12.87
CA ARG A 402 4.87 12.45 13.86
C ARG A 402 6.22 12.29 13.19
N MET A 403 7.22 13.02 13.69
CA MET A 403 8.61 12.84 13.27
C MET A 403 9.29 11.78 14.12
N GLY A 404 10.15 10.99 13.49
CA GLY A 404 10.97 9.99 14.17
C GLY A 404 12.32 9.81 13.48
N ARG A 405 13.29 9.27 14.22
CA ARG A 405 14.61 8.94 13.70
C ARG A 405 14.82 7.43 13.73
N ILE A 406 15.39 6.88 12.66
CA ILE A 406 15.64 5.44 12.58
C ILE A 406 16.77 5.04 13.53
N THR A 407 16.50 4.16 14.49
CA THR A 407 17.47 3.60 15.44
C THR A 407 18.02 2.25 14.97
N ALA A 408 17.21 1.45 14.27
CA ALA A 408 17.63 0.17 13.72
C ALA A 408 16.92 -0.14 12.39
N VAL A 409 17.59 -0.86 11.51
CA VAL A 409 17.03 -1.40 10.27
C VAL A 409 17.00 -2.92 10.34
N HIS A 410 15.90 -3.53 9.85
CA HIS A 410 15.72 -4.99 9.85
C HIS A 410 15.62 -5.47 8.39
N PRO A 411 16.77 -5.76 7.74
CA PRO A 411 16.80 -6.27 6.38
C PRO A 411 16.28 -7.72 6.31
N GLY A 412 15.59 -8.06 5.22
CA GLY A 412 15.25 -9.45 4.91
C GLY A 412 16.45 -10.25 4.39
N PRO A 413 16.27 -11.55 4.09
CA PRO A 413 17.33 -12.41 3.52
C PRO A 413 17.92 -11.85 2.21
N ASP A 414 17.14 -11.06 1.48
CA ASP A 414 17.49 -10.37 0.24
C ASP A 414 18.13 -8.98 0.45
N GLN A 415 18.54 -8.65 1.69
CA GLN A 415 19.16 -7.37 2.07
C GLN A 415 18.27 -6.14 1.83
N ILE A 416 16.97 -6.33 1.61
CA ILE A 416 16.02 -5.22 1.42
C ILE A 416 15.38 -4.87 2.77
N VAL A 417 15.45 -3.59 3.15
CA VAL A 417 14.91 -3.09 4.41
C VAL A 417 13.40 -2.88 4.26
N ARG A 418 12.61 -3.68 4.99
CA ARG A 418 11.14 -3.60 4.98
C ARG A 418 10.55 -3.19 6.33
N VAL A 419 11.31 -3.39 7.40
CA VAL A 419 10.95 -3.01 8.77
C VAL A 419 12.08 -2.18 9.37
N ILE A 420 11.71 -1.13 10.09
CA ILE A 420 12.63 -0.24 10.79
C ILE A 420 12.15 -0.02 12.23
N THR A 421 13.09 0.19 13.14
CA THR A 421 12.81 0.74 14.46
C THR A 421 13.05 2.24 14.43
N ILE A 422 12.10 3.00 14.94
CA ILE A 422 12.14 4.46 14.99
C ILE A 422 11.90 4.95 16.42
N ILE A 423 12.63 5.97 16.83
CA ILE A 423 12.39 6.71 18.07
C ILE A 423 11.59 7.99 17.76
N THR A 424 10.48 8.19 18.45
CA THR A 424 9.67 9.42 18.41
C THR A 424 9.66 10.07 19.80
N GLN A 425 8.95 11.19 19.95
CA GLN A 425 8.78 11.87 21.24
C GLN A 425 8.04 11.03 22.30
N ASP A 426 7.27 10.01 21.87
CA ASP A 426 6.46 9.15 22.74
C ASP A 426 7.15 7.81 23.06
N GLY A 427 8.35 7.59 22.55
CA GLY A 427 9.13 6.36 22.75
C GLY A 427 9.52 5.65 21.45
N GLU A 428 10.02 4.43 21.59
CA GLU A 428 10.52 3.62 20.48
C GLU A 428 9.42 2.73 19.90
N MET A 429 9.33 2.65 18.57
CA MET A 429 8.35 1.80 17.89
C MET A 429 8.90 1.16 16.61
N LYS A 430 8.41 -0.03 16.28
CA LYS A 430 8.69 -0.70 15.00
C LYS A 430 7.62 -0.36 13.96
N ARG A 431 8.04 -0.03 12.73
CA ARG A 431 7.15 0.31 11.62
C ARG A 431 7.66 -0.25 10.28
N PRO A 432 6.74 -0.58 9.34
CA PRO A 432 7.13 -0.94 7.99
C PRO A 432 7.53 0.31 7.19
N VAL A 433 8.48 0.16 6.25
CA VAL A 433 9.03 1.26 5.46
C VAL A 433 7.96 2.01 4.65
N VAL A 434 6.92 1.32 4.19
CA VAL A 434 5.79 1.92 3.46
C VAL A 434 4.92 2.85 4.31
N LYS A 435 5.04 2.82 5.64
CA LYS A 435 4.33 3.70 6.57
C LYS A 435 5.16 4.88 7.05
N VAL A 436 6.33 5.09 6.43
CA VAL A 436 7.18 6.23 6.73
C VAL A 436 7.55 6.97 5.46
N VAL A 437 7.79 8.28 5.58
CA VAL A 437 8.27 9.13 4.49
C VAL A 437 9.62 9.69 4.90
N LYS A 438 10.67 9.45 4.10
CA LYS A 438 12.01 10.00 4.35
C LYS A 438 11.98 11.52 4.15
N LEU A 439 12.47 12.26 5.15
CA LEU A 439 12.66 13.70 5.01
C LEU A 439 13.97 14.00 4.28
N PRO A 440 13.97 15.00 3.37
CA PRO A 440 15.21 15.55 2.86
C PRO A 440 15.94 16.20 4.02
N THR A 441 16.98 15.54 4.51
CA THR A 441 17.92 16.10 5.48
C THR A 441 19.17 16.48 4.70
N ASP A 442 19.61 17.73 4.84
CA ASP A 442 20.94 18.10 4.38
C ASP A 442 21.94 17.31 5.24
N LYS A 443 22.89 16.65 4.58
CA LYS A 443 24.03 16.03 5.26
C LYS A 443 25.01 17.08 5.70
#